data_AF-A0A921EYV8-F1
#
_entry.id   AF-A0A921EYV8-F1
#
_cell.length_a   1.000
_cell.length_b   1.000
_cell.length_c   1.000
_cell.angle_alpha   90.00
_cell.angle_beta   90.00
_cell.angle_gamma   90.00
#
_symmetry.space_group_name_H-M   'P 1'
#
loop_
_entity.id
_entity.type
_entity.pdbx_description
1 polymer ?
#
loop_
_entity_poly.entity_id
_entity_poly.type
_entity_poly.pdbx_seq_one_letter_code
_entity_poly.pdbx_strand_id
1 'polypeptide(L)'
;MIVITLVLCAVLAFIFYVYLSNRVLANSLTVLAIIGLLTSVFFMVKNDHDHYGLHNVTTTSTQKIYSASPSKQMPMMIYQSIGTADKHQVYVYKTSANAKKTRHTAAKVTTKNVVKRTTGANRIVTKKVYREYKNDMYSFWFGLSGNGHKYVKETNTIYINKNWTVLSAQQAKKLQKMASSKAFKAKQKTAATAYVKQQVMAAMTKNPTMSAAEQKKVTQQAAAAYQAKAMQQLIKQVKAE
;
A
#
# COMPACT_ATOMS: atom_id res chain seq x y z
N MET A 1 -11.18 31.84 -10.91
CA MET A 1 -11.45 33.13 -11.57
C MET A 1 -11.75 32.99 -13.06
N ILE A 2 -11.17 32.01 -13.76
CA ILE A 2 -11.35 31.84 -15.21
C ILE A 2 -12.82 31.64 -15.61
N VAL A 3 -13.62 30.92 -14.80
CA VAL A 3 -15.07 30.76 -15.01
C VAL A 3 -15.80 32.10 -14.93
N ILE A 4 -15.40 32.97 -14.00
CA ILE A 4 -15.99 34.31 -13.85
C ILE A 4 -15.62 35.17 -15.06
N THR A 5 -14.35 35.15 -15.49
CA THR A 5 -13.91 35.85 -16.69
C THR A 5 -14.66 35.39 -17.94
N LEU A 6 -14.92 34.09 -18.09
CA LEU A 6 -15.73 33.56 -19.18
C LEU A 6 -17.14 34.17 -19.20
N VAL A 7 -17.83 34.17 -18.06
CA VAL A 7 -19.17 34.75 -17.93
C VAL A 7 -19.15 36.26 -18.18
N LEU A 8 -18.17 36.97 -17.63
CA LEU A 8 -18.00 38.41 -17.87
C LEU A 8 -17.77 38.73 -19.34
N CYS A 9 -16.89 37.99 -20.03
CA CYS A 9 -16.67 38.14 -21.46
C CYS A 9 -17.95 37.88 -22.27
N ALA A 10 -18.75 36.88 -21.90
CA ALA A 10 -20.03 36.61 -22.57
C ALA A 10 -21.02 37.76 -22.43
N VAL A 11 -21.18 38.29 -21.21
CA VAL A 11 -22.07 39.42 -20.92
C VAL A 11 -21.58 40.70 -21.61
N LEU A 12 -20.27 40.98 -21.55
CA LEU A 12 -19.67 42.14 -22.20
C LEU A 12 -19.81 42.08 -23.73
N ALA A 13 -19.63 40.91 -24.34
CA ALA A 13 -19.83 40.74 -25.78
C ALA A 13 -21.25 41.16 -26.20
N PHE A 14 -22.26 40.74 -25.43
CA PHE A 14 -23.66 41.14 -25.64
C PHE A 14 -23.86 42.65 -25.43
N ILE A 15 -23.35 43.20 -24.33
CA ILE A 15 -23.49 44.63 -24.02
C ILE A 15 -22.86 45.50 -25.11
N PHE A 16 -21.63 45.18 -25.53
CA PHE A 16 -20.92 45.91 -26.57
C PHE A 16 -21.64 45.85 -27.90
N TYR A 17 -22.22 44.71 -28.26
CA TYR A 17 -22.90 44.56 -29.53
C TYR A 17 -24.25 45.30 -29.57
N VAL A 18 -25.03 45.22 -28.48
CA VAL A 18 -26.42 45.71 -28.44
C VAL A 18 -26.49 47.20 -28.11
N TYR A 19 -25.71 47.68 -27.14
CA TYR A 19 -25.92 49.00 -26.54
C TYR A 19 -24.95 50.09 -27.01
N LEU A 20 -23.83 49.75 -27.67
CA LEU A 20 -22.93 50.77 -28.22
C LEU A 20 -23.40 51.27 -29.59
N SER A 21 -23.59 52.59 -29.68
CA SER A 21 -24.03 53.25 -30.92
C SER A 21 -22.94 53.31 -31.99
N ASN A 22 -21.66 53.48 -31.59
CA ASN A 22 -20.54 53.50 -32.54
C ASN A 22 -20.24 52.07 -33.01
N ARG A 23 -20.58 51.77 -34.26
CA ARG A 23 -20.51 50.41 -34.83
C ARG A 23 -19.09 49.86 -34.96
N VAL A 24 -18.10 50.71 -35.25
CA VAL A 24 -16.69 50.26 -35.36
C VAL A 24 -16.17 49.86 -33.99
N LEU A 25 -16.44 50.68 -32.97
CA LEU A 25 -16.04 50.42 -31.59
C LEU A 25 -16.78 49.21 -31.01
N ALA A 26 -18.10 49.13 -31.22
CA ALA A 26 -18.95 48.01 -30.79
C ALA A 26 -18.40 46.68 -31.33
N ASN A 27 -18.21 46.57 -32.64
CA ASN A 27 -17.72 45.34 -33.27
C ASN A 27 -16.32 44.96 -32.76
N SER A 28 -15.41 45.94 -32.63
CA SER A 28 -14.05 45.68 -32.16
C SER A 28 -14.02 45.14 -30.72
N LEU A 29 -14.79 45.75 -29.82
CA LEU A 29 -14.89 45.32 -28.43
C LEU A 29 -15.63 43.98 -28.28
N THR A 30 -16.68 43.75 -29.08
CA THR A 30 -17.38 42.45 -29.12
C THR A 30 -16.44 41.34 -29.59
N VAL A 31 -15.65 41.56 -30.66
CA VAL A 31 -14.66 40.59 -31.14
C VAL A 31 -13.62 40.31 -30.05
N LEU A 32 -13.11 41.34 -29.38
CA LEU A 32 -12.16 41.17 -28.28
C LEU A 32 -12.76 40.34 -27.12
N ALA A 33 -14.02 40.61 -26.75
CA ALA A 33 -14.72 39.86 -25.72
C ALA A 33 -14.95 38.39 -26.13
N ILE A 34 -15.29 38.12 -27.39
CA ILE A 34 -15.41 36.77 -27.93
C ILE A 34 -14.06 36.05 -27.90
N ILE A 35 -12.96 36.71 -28.27
CA ILE A 35 -11.60 36.16 -28.16
C ILE A 35 -11.27 35.81 -26.70
N GLY A 36 -11.61 36.70 -25.76
CA GLY A 36 -11.45 36.45 -24.32
C GLY A 36 -12.24 35.23 -23.84
N LEU A 37 -13.48 35.05 -24.33
CA LEU A 37 -14.32 33.89 -24.04
C LEU A 37 -13.69 32.60 -24.57
N LEU A 38 -13.30 32.57 -25.85
CA LEU A 38 -12.67 31.41 -26.47
C LEU A 38 -11.34 31.05 -25.80
N THR A 39 -10.55 32.06 -25.42
CA THR A 39 -9.30 31.89 -24.68
C THR A 39 -9.55 31.28 -23.30
N SER A 40 -10.61 31.72 -22.61
CA SER A 40 -11.00 31.18 -21.30
C SER A 40 -11.40 29.71 -21.40
N VAL A 41 -12.22 29.35 -22.39
CA VAL A 41 -12.60 27.96 -22.66
C VAL A 41 -11.37 27.11 -22.98
N PHE A 42 -10.50 27.59 -23.87
CA PHE A 42 -9.28 26.88 -24.24
C PHE A 42 -8.41 26.55 -23.02
N PHE A 43 -8.12 27.54 -22.17
CA PHE A 43 -7.31 27.32 -20.98
C PHE A 43 -8.02 26.48 -19.92
N MET A 44 -9.34 26.54 -19.83
CA MET A 44 -10.11 25.66 -18.95
C MET A 44 -9.99 24.20 -19.38
N VAL A 45 -10.17 23.91 -20.68
CA VAL A 45 -9.97 22.55 -21.23
C VAL A 45 -8.53 22.10 -21.03
N LYS A 46 -7.55 22.97 -21.29
CA LYS A 46 -6.13 22.66 -21.08
C LYS A 46 -5.80 22.39 -19.61
N ASN A 47 -6.42 23.11 -18.66
CA ASN A 47 -6.24 22.88 -17.24
C ASN A 47 -6.88 21.57 -16.77
N ASP A 48 -8.05 21.24 -17.30
CA ASP A 48 -8.80 20.06 -16.89
C ASP A 48 -8.25 18.77 -17.51
N HIS A 49 -8.05 18.75 -18.83
CA HIS A 49 -7.58 17.60 -19.59
C HIS A 49 -6.05 17.44 -19.52
N ASP A 50 -5.30 18.50 -19.85
CA ASP A 50 -3.84 18.46 -19.94
C ASP A 50 -3.15 18.83 -18.63
N HIS A 51 -3.91 19.16 -17.59
CA HIS A 51 -3.38 19.54 -16.29
C HIS A 51 -2.50 20.81 -16.34
N TYR A 52 -2.79 21.72 -17.27
CA TYR A 52 -2.08 22.99 -17.39
C TYR A 52 -2.10 23.77 -16.08
N GLY A 53 -0.98 24.38 -15.71
CA GLY A 53 -0.86 25.09 -14.44
C GLY A 53 -0.71 24.22 -13.19
N LEU A 54 -0.68 22.89 -13.36
CA LEU A 54 -0.48 21.94 -12.28
C LEU A 54 0.89 21.22 -12.38
N HIS A 55 1.37 20.71 -11.26
CA HIS A 55 2.55 19.85 -11.18
C HIS A 55 2.34 18.77 -10.12
N ASN A 56 3.16 17.72 -10.18
CA ASN A 56 3.09 16.62 -9.23
C ASN A 56 3.96 16.90 -8.00
N VAL A 57 3.35 16.87 -6.83
CA VAL A 57 4.01 16.93 -5.52
C VAL A 57 3.95 15.54 -4.89
N THR A 58 5.05 15.11 -4.27
CA THR A 58 5.12 13.80 -3.62
C THR A 58 5.20 13.96 -2.11
N THR A 59 4.22 13.39 -1.40
CA THR A 59 4.24 13.28 0.06
C THR A 59 4.71 11.89 0.44
N THR A 60 5.71 11.83 1.32
CA THR A 60 6.25 10.56 1.83
C THR A 60 5.89 10.40 3.30
N SER A 61 5.34 9.23 3.65
CA SER A 61 5.12 8.83 5.03
C SER A 61 5.75 7.47 5.30
N THR A 62 6.26 7.28 6.52
CA THR A 62 6.83 6.02 6.97
C THR A 62 6.10 5.55 8.20
N GLN A 63 5.68 4.30 8.22
CA GLN A 63 5.02 3.69 9.36
C GLN A 63 5.63 2.33 9.67
N LYS A 64 5.92 2.06 10.95
CA LYS A 64 6.28 0.71 11.40
C LYS A 64 5.09 -0.22 11.22
N ILE A 65 5.35 -1.47 10.84
CA ILE A 65 4.31 -2.48 10.62
C ILE A 65 4.61 -3.75 11.38
N TYR A 66 3.54 -4.47 11.73
CA TYR A 66 3.59 -5.69 12.51
C TYR A 66 2.86 -6.82 11.78
N SER A 67 3.25 -8.05 12.10
CA SER A 67 2.77 -9.26 11.44
C SER A 67 1.25 -9.39 11.56
N ALA A 68 0.59 -9.76 10.46
CA ALA A 68 -0.83 -10.10 10.46
C ALA A 68 -1.10 -11.51 11.02
N SER A 69 -0.04 -12.30 11.30
CA SER A 69 -0.14 -13.64 11.86
C SER A 69 -0.84 -13.64 13.22
N PRO A 70 -1.66 -14.67 13.51
CA PRO A 70 -2.13 -14.95 14.86
C PRO A 70 -1.02 -15.51 15.78
N SER A 71 0.10 -15.99 15.24
CA SER A 71 1.22 -16.55 16.02
C SER A 71 2.43 -15.60 16.06
N LYS A 72 2.92 -15.31 17.27
CA LYS A 72 4.15 -14.52 17.47
C LYS A 72 5.41 -15.23 16.97
N GLN A 73 5.42 -16.56 17.02
CA GLN A 73 6.55 -17.40 16.59
C GLN A 73 6.70 -17.45 15.06
N MET A 74 5.70 -16.96 14.34
CA MET A 74 5.63 -17.00 12.89
C MET A 74 5.16 -15.67 12.33
N PRO A 75 6.06 -14.71 12.18
CA PRO A 75 5.68 -13.47 11.56
C PRO A 75 5.43 -13.68 10.06
N MET A 76 4.33 -13.12 9.57
CA MET A 76 3.93 -13.23 8.19
C MET A 76 3.19 -11.99 7.70
N MET A 77 3.25 -11.80 6.39
CA MET A 77 2.46 -10.82 5.65
C MET A 77 1.59 -11.57 4.65
N ILE A 78 0.32 -11.17 4.60
CA ILE A 78 -0.67 -11.78 3.72
C ILE A 78 -0.96 -10.78 2.60
N TYR A 79 -1.01 -11.23 1.36
CA TYR A 79 -1.43 -10.41 0.23
C TYR A 79 -2.61 -11.03 -0.52
N GLN A 80 -3.36 -10.19 -1.22
CA GLN A 80 -4.42 -10.61 -2.13
C GLN A 80 -4.39 -9.78 -3.40
N SER A 81 -4.47 -10.44 -4.55
CA SER A 81 -4.52 -9.80 -5.86
C SER A 81 -5.87 -9.12 -6.10
N ILE A 82 -5.84 -7.98 -6.80
CA ILE A 82 -7.02 -7.28 -7.32
C ILE A 82 -7.20 -7.73 -8.77
N GLY A 83 -8.29 -8.43 -9.05
CA GLY A 83 -8.53 -9.07 -10.35
C GLY A 83 -7.70 -10.35 -10.55
N THR A 84 -7.71 -10.87 -11.77
CA THR A 84 -7.12 -12.18 -12.12
C THR A 84 -5.66 -12.09 -12.59
N ALA A 85 -5.17 -10.91 -12.96
CA ALA A 85 -3.86 -10.74 -13.60
C ALA A 85 -2.67 -10.59 -12.61
N ASP A 86 -2.92 -10.63 -11.30
CA ASP A 86 -1.92 -10.44 -10.22
C ASP A 86 -1.03 -9.18 -10.32
N LYS A 87 -1.44 -8.17 -11.11
CA LYS A 87 -0.69 -6.92 -11.32
C LYS A 87 -0.80 -5.92 -10.16
N HIS A 88 -1.89 -6.01 -9.40
CA HIS A 88 -2.17 -5.16 -8.25
C HIS A 88 -2.45 -6.04 -7.05
N GLN A 89 -1.68 -5.88 -5.98
CA GLN A 89 -1.78 -6.70 -4.77
C GLN A 89 -2.04 -5.81 -3.57
N VAL A 90 -2.92 -6.25 -2.68
CA VAL A 90 -3.22 -5.61 -1.41
C VAL A 90 -2.54 -6.39 -0.29
N TYR A 91 -1.82 -5.70 0.58
CA TYR A 91 -1.05 -6.31 1.66
C TYR A 91 -1.67 -6.01 3.01
N VAL A 92 -1.80 -7.04 3.86
CA VAL A 92 -2.40 -6.96 5.20
C VAL A 92 -1.30 -6.90 6.26
N TYR A 93 -1.44 -5.98 7.22
CA TYR A 93 -0.49 -5.74 8.29
C TYR A 93 -1.19 -5.21 9.55
N LYS A 94 -0.46 -5.14 10.67
CA LYS A 94 -0.90 -4.45 11.90
C LYS A 94 -0.10 -3.16 12.10
N THR A 95 -0.71 -2.16 12.73
CA THR A 95 -0.07 -0.86 13.02
C THR A 95 0.65 -0.82 14.36
N SER A 96 0.35 -1.76 15.27
CA SER A 96 1.06 -1.96 16.54
C SER A 96 1.16 -3.45 16.86
N ALA A 97 2.09 -3.82 17.75
CA ALA A 97 2.29 -5.21 18.16
C ALA A 97 1.04 -5.83 18.79
N ASN A 98 0.26 -5.02 19.52
CA ASN A 98 -0.94 -5.43 20.26
C ASN A 98 -2.25 -5.08 19.52
N ALA A 99 -2.17 -4.66 18.24
CA ALA A 99 -3.37 -4.32 17.49
C ALA A 99 -4.28 -5.54 17.32
N LYS A 100 -5.53 -5.40 17.78
CA LYS A 100 -6.58 -6.43 17.61
C LYS A 100 -7.02 -6.54 16.15
N LYS A 101 -7.08 -5.41 15.44
CA LYS A 101 -7.49 -5.34 14.03
C LYS A 101 -6.28 -5.21 13.10
N THR A 102 -6.35 -5.86 11.95
CA THR A 102 -5.41 -5.64 10.85
C THR A 102 -5.84 -4.43 10.02
N ARG A 103 -4.91 -3.89 9.24
CA ARG A 103 -5.12 -2.91 8.18
C ARG A 103 -4.57 -3.47 6.87
N HIS A 104 -4.88 -2.81 5.78
CA HIS A 104 -4.34 -3.17 4.47
C HIS A 104 -3.92 -1.94 3.67
N THR A 105 -3.06 -2.14 2.68
CA THR A 105 -2.75 -1.12 1.67
C THR A 105 -3.99 -0.78 0.85
N ALA A 106 -4.03 0.39 0.23
CA ALA A 106 -5.19 0.80 -0.57
C ALA A 106 -5.47 -0.20 -1.71
N ALA A 107 -6.73 -0.63 -1.84
CA ALA A 107 -7.20 -1.54 -2.87
C ALA A 107 -7.63 -0.78 -4.13
N LYS A 108 -6.68 -0.10 -4.78
CA LYS A 108 -6.91 0.71 -6.00
C LYS A 108 -5.90 0.34 -7.08
N VAL A 109 -6.31 0.44 -8.35
CA VAL A 109 -5.41 0.23 -9.50
C VAL A 109 -4.30 1.30 -9.58
N THR A 110 -4.54 2.48 -9.03
CA THR A 110 -3.55 3.57 -8.88
C THR A 110 -2.54 3.32 -7.76
N THR A 111 -2.68 2.22 -7.01
CA THR A 111 -1.76 1.83 -5.95
C THR A 111 -0.82 0.74 -6.45
N LYS A 112 0.48 0.99 -6.31
CA LYS A 112 1.53 0.00 -6.53
C LYS A 112 2.16 -0.39 -5.20
N ASN A 113 2.21 -1.69 -4.92
CA ASN A 113 2.85 -2.22 -3.73
C ASN A 113 4.10 -3.00 -4.14
N VAL A 114 5.22 -2.75 -3.46
CA VAL A 114 6.50 -3.43 -3.71
C VAL A 114 7.04 -3.92 -2.39
N VAL A 115 7.35 -5.23 -2.31
CA VAL A 115 7.94 -5.83 -1.12
C VAL A 115 9.46 -5.90 -1.29
N LYS A 116 10.20 -5.41 -0.31
CA LYS A 116 11.66 -5.48 -0.25
C LYS A 116 12.11 -6.13 1.05
N ARG A 117 13.22 -6.87 0.97
CA ARG A 117 13.87 -7.40 2.16
C ARG A 117 14.71 -6.32 2.84
N THR A 118 14.72 -6.33 4.17
CA THR A 118 15.54 -5.43 4.99
C THR A 118 16.17 -6.19 6.15
N THR A 119 17.19 -5.59 6.75
CA THR A 119 17.80 -6.00 8.03
C THR A 119 17.32 -5.12 9.19
N GLY A 120 16.71 -3.97 8.89
CA GLY A 120 16.20 -3.02 9.89
C GLY A 120 14.78 -3.32 10.39
N ALA A 121 14.11 -2.31 10.93
CA ALA A 121 12.72 -2.45 11.38
C ALA A 121 11.76 -2.65 10.19
N ASN A 122 10.75 -3.52 10.38
CA ASN A 122 9.67 -3.70 9.42
C ASN A 122 8.85 -2.40 9.32
N ARG A 123 8.70 -1.90 8.09
CA ARG A 123 8.03 -0.61 7.84
C ARG A 123 7.42 -0.57 6.44
N ILE A 124 6.41 0.26 6.29
CA ILE A 124 5.87 0.65 4.99
C ILE A 124 6.25 2.12 4.75
N VAL A 125 6.82 2.39 3.57
CA VAL A 125 7.06 3.75 3.09
C VAL A 125 6.05 4.01 1.98
N THR A 126 5.14 4.93 2.25
CA THR A 126 4.07 5.31 1.34
C THR A 126 4.43 6.63 0.68
N LYS A 127 4.54 6.62 -0.64
CA LYS A 127 4.67 7.83 -1.47
C LYS A 127 3.35 8.08 -2.17
N LYS A 128 2.68 9.18 -1.82
CA LYS A 128 1.48 9.65 -2.52
C LYS A 128 1.86 10.81 -3.43
N VAL A 129 1.38 10.76 -4.66
CA VAL A 129 1.52 11.85 -5.62
C VAL A 129 0.19 12.58 -5.68
N TYR A 130 0.26 13.87 -5.40
CA TYR A 130 -0.84 14.82 -5.56
C TYR A 130 -0.49 15.80 -6.64
N ARG A 131 -1.52 16.29 -7.32
CA ARG A 131 -1.39 17.32 -8.33
C ARG A 131 -1.77 18.66 -7.70
N GLU A 132 -0.83 19.59 -7.71
CA GLU A 132 -0.95 20.91 -7.10
C GLU A 132 -0.75 22.03 -8.11
N TYR A 133 -1.33 23.19 -7.84
CA TYR A 133 -1.05 24.40 -8.62
C TYR A 133 0.42 24.78 -8.53
N LYS A 134 1.00 25.18 -9.65
CA LYS A 134 2.42 25.58 -9.72
C LYS A 134 2.72 26.82 -8.89
N ASN A 135 1.75 27.71 -8.73
CA ASN A 135 1.83 28.94 -7.94
C ASN A 135 0.41 29.49 -7.66
N ASP A 136 0.36 30.58 -6.89
CA ASP A 136 -0.88 31.23 -6.50
C ASP A 136 -1.66 31.81 -7.68
N MET A 137 -1.00 32.23 -8.76
CA MET A 137 -1.67 32.70 -9.97
C MET A 137 -2.51 31.58 -10.62
N TYR A 138 -1.95 30.38 -10.75
CA TYR A 138 -2.70 29.23 -11.27
C TYR A 138 -3.84 28.83 -10.32
N SER A 139 -3.62 28.90 -9.01
CA SER A 139 -4.67 28.67 -8.01
C SER A 139 -5.79 29.71 -8.11
N PHE A 140 -5.48 30.99 -8.30
CA PHE A 140 -6.45 32.06 -8.49
C PHE A 140 -7.31 31.83 -9.75
N TRP A 141 -6.65 31.57 -10.89
CA TRP A 141 -7.35 31.38 -12.16
C TRP A 141 -8.22 30.11 -12.16
N PHE A 142 -7.67 28.97 -11.75
CA PHE A 142 -8.30 27.66 -11.90
C PHE A 142 -8.90 27.08 -10.61
N GLY A 143 -8.73 27.73 -9.46
CA GLY A 143 -9.14 27.21 -8.14
C GLY A 143 -10.62 26.83 -8.05
N LEU A 144 -11.50 27.59 -8.70
CA LEU A 144 -12.94 27.30 -8.76
C LEU A 144 -13.26 25.99 -9.48
N SER A 145 -12.39 25.52 -10.36
CA SER A 145 -12.52 24.24 -11.07
C SER A 145 -12.15 23.04 -10.19
N GLY A 146 -11.64 23.25 -8.97
CA GLY A 146 -11.33 22.17 -8.03
C GLY A 146 -10.20 21.25 -8.48
N ASN A 147 -9.32 21.73 -9.37
CA ASN A 147 -8.26 20.93 -9.99
C ASN A 147 -6.97 20.82 -9.15
N GLY A 148 -6.88 21.55 -8.03
CA GLY A 148 -5.79 21.47 -7.06
C GLY A 148 -5.95 20.30 -6.07
N HIS A 149 -4.86 19.92 -5.41
CA HIS A 149 -4.77 18.80 -4.46
C HIS A 149 -5.37 17.46 -4.95
N LYS A 150 -5.33 17.18 -6.25
CA LYS A 150 -5.92 15.97 -6.82
C LYS A 150 -4.98 14.78 -6.63
N TYR A 151 -5.47 13.71 -6.00
CA TYR A 151 -4.72 12.45 -5.87
C TYR A 151 -4.45 11.83 -7.24
N VAL A 152 -3.20 11.49 -7.52
CA VAL A 152 -2.78 10.86 -8.78
C VAL A 152 -2.51 9.37 -8.61
N LYS A 153 -1.60 9.02 -7.69
CA LYS A 153 -1.18 7.63 -7.46
C LYS A 153 -0.51 7.47 -6.11
N GLU A 154 -0.40 6.21 -5.67
CA GLU A 154 0.33 5.84 -4.46
C GLU A 154 1.29 4.69 -4.76
N THR A 155 2.50 4.76 -4.21
CA THR A 155 3.43 3.63 -4.19
C THR A 155 3.83 3.32 -2.77
N ASN A 156 3.59 2.08 -2.35
CA ASN A 156 4.03 1.57 -1.07
C ASN A 156 5.25 0.68 -1.26
N THR A 157 6.36 1.04 -0.62
CA THR A 157 7.50 0.14 -0.47
C THR A 157 7.47 -0.48 0.91
N ILE A 158 7.20 -1.77 0.96
CA ILE A 158 7.04 -2.56 2.17
C ILE A 158 8.37 -3.24 2.47
N TYR A 159 9.05 -2.78 3.50
CA TYR A 159 10.32 -3.35 3.96
C TYR A 159 10.04 -4.37 5.06
N ILE A 160 10.39 -5.63 4.78
CA ILE A 160 10.20 -6.74 5.72
C ILE A 160 11.48 -7.54 5.93
N ASN A 161 11.68 -8.00 7.16
CA ASN A 161 12.80 -8.86 7.51
C ASN A 161 12.71 -10.22 6.82
N LYS A 162 13.86 -10.88 6.65
CA LYS A 162 13.94 -12.20 5.99
C LYS A 162 13.13 -13.28 6.71
N ASN A 163 12.94 -13.14 8.04
CA ASN A 163 12.14 -14.06 8.84
C ASN A 163 10.62 -13.93 8.63
N TRP A 164 10.14 -12.85 7.99
CA TRP A 164 8.72 -12.70 7.65
C TRP A 164 8.38 -13.50 6.39
N THR A 165 7.42 -14.41 6.54
CA THR A 165 6.88 -15.14 5.40
C THR A 165 5.84 -14.30 4.67
N VAL A 166 5.92 -14.18 3.35
CA VAL A 166 4.88 -13.57 2.52
C VAL A 166 4.08 -14.68 1.86
N LEU A 167 2.75 -14.65 2.01
CA LEU A 167 1.80 -15.62 1.44
C LEU A 167 0.61 -14.90 0.82
N SER A 168 0.02 -15.50 -0.23
CA SER A 168 -1.31 -15.08 -0.69
C SER A 168 -2.38 -15.42 0.36
N ALA A 169 -3.56 -14.80 0.27
CA ALA A 169 -4.68 -15.10 1.14
C ALA A 169 -5.10 -16.58 1.06
N GLN A 170 -5.07 -17.15 -0.16
CA GLN A 170 -5.37 -18.56 -0.42
C GLN A 170 -4.33 -19.46 0.27
N GLN A 171 -3.05 -19.16 0.10
CA GLN A 171 -1.95 -19.86 0.74
C GLN A 171 -2.06 -19.79 2.26
N ALA A 172 -2.30 -18.60 2.83
CA ALA A 172 -2.46 -18.43 4.26
C ALA A 172 -3.65 -19.22 4.82
N LYS A 173 -4.78 -19.25 4.10
CA LYS A 173 -5.96 -20.05 4.47
C LYS A 173 -5.66 -21.55 4.43
N LYS A 174 -4.94 -22.03 3.41
CA LYS A 174 -4.53 -23.43 3.30
C LYS A 174 -3.56 -23.81 4.42
N LEU A 175 -2.56 -22.97 4.69
CA LEU A 175 -1.63 -23.15 5.81
C LEU A 175 -2.38 -23.27 7.13
N GLN A 176 -3.34 -22.37 7.39
CA GLN A 176 -4.15 -22.40 8.61
C GLN A 176 -4.94 -23.71 8.72
N LYS A 177 -5.58 -24.18 7.64
CA LYS A 177 -6.33 -25.44 7.62
C LYS A 177 -5.41 -26.63 7.92
N MET A 178 -4.26 -26.72 7.26
CA MET A 178 -3.33 -27.84 7.45
C MET A 178 -2.74 -27.84 8.86
N ALA A 179 -2.26 -26.69 9.34
CA ALA A 179 -1.69 -26.54 10.68
C ALA A 179 -2.70 -26.84 11.81
N SER A 180 -3.99 -26.55 11.57
CA SER A 180 -5.05 -26.80 12.55
C SER A 180 -5.61 -28.22 12.52
N SER A 181 -5.29 -29.01 11.49
CA SER A 181 -5.83 -30.36 11.32
C SER A 181 -5.38 -31.33 12.43
N LYS A 182 -6.29 -32.22 12.83
CA LYS A 182 -6.00 -33.25 13.87
C LYS A 182 -4.86 -34.16 13.44
N ALA A 183 -4.85 -34.59 12.17
CA ALA A 183 -3.82 -35.44 11.60
C ALA A 183 -2.43 -34.79 11.66
N PHE A 184 -2.33 -33.50 11.28
CA PHE A 184 -1.07 -32.76 11.40
C PHE A 184 -0.62 -32.67 12.85
N LYS A 185 -1.50 -32.28 13.79
CA LYS A 185 -1.16 -32.19 15.21
C LYS A 185 -0.68 -33.51 15.79
N ALA A 186 -1.34 -34.63 15.45
CA ALA A 186 -0.97 -35.96 15.91
C ALA A 186 0.41 -36.37 15.36
N LYS A 187 0.62 -36.24 14.04
CA LYS A 187 1.91 -36.54 13.39
C LYS A 187 3.03 -35.67 13.95
N GLN A 188 2.75 -34.38 14.20
CA GLN A 188 3.72 -33.44 14.74
C GLN A 188 4.07 -33.79 16.20
N LYS A 189 3.11 -34.18 17.04
CA LYS A 189 3.37 -34.63 18.42
C LYS A 189 4.28 -35.85 18.46
N THR A 190 3.98 -36.89 17.68
CA THR A 190 4.80 -38.12 17.66
C THR A 190 6.21 -37.84 17.18
N ALA A 191 6.35 -37.13 16.06
CA ALA A 191 7.66 -36.81 15.49
C ALA A 191 8.46 -35.80 16.34
N ALA A 192 7.79 -34.87 17.03
CA ALA A 192 8.43 -33.95 17.98
C ALA A 192 8.99 -34.73 19.18
N THR A 193 8.24 -35.67 19.77
CA THR A 193 8.73 -36.50 20.88
C THR A 193 9.96 -37.31 20.46
N ALA A 194 9.93 -37.92 19.28
CA ALA A 194 11.07 -38.67 18.75
C ALA A 194 12.31 -37.77 18.55
N TYR A 195 12.14 -36.61 17.93
CA TYR A 195 13.21 -35.64 17.70
C TYR A 195 13.81 -35.12 19.02
N VAL A 196 12.96 -34.76 19.98
CA VAL A 196 13.39 -34.28 21.30
C VAL A 196 14.15 -35.36 22.05
N LYS A 197 13.64 -36.61 22.07
CA LYS A 197 14.34 -37.74 22.69
C LYS A 197 15.73 -37.95 22.08
N GLN A 198 15.84 -37.88 20.75
CA GLN A 198 17.13 -37.99 20.06
C GLN A 198 18.10 -36.87 20.45
N GLN A 199 17.63 -35.62 20.53
CA GLN A 199 18.48 -34.48 20.92
C GLN A 199 18.93 -34.54 22.38
N VAL A 200 18.04 -34.95 23.29
CA VAL A 200 18.40 -35.12 24.70
C VAL A 200 19.38 -36.27 24.89
N MET A 201 19.19 -37.41 24.20
CA MET A 201 20.17 -38.52 24.22
C MET A 201 21.54 -38.08 23.70
N ALA A 202 21.58 -37.38 22.56
CA ALA A 202 22.84 -36.86 22.01
C ALA A 202 23.53 -35.86 22.96
N ALA A 203 22.76 -35.05 23.69
CA ALA A 203 23.30 -34.14 24.71
C ALA A 203 23.84 -34.90 25.92
N MET A 204 23.14 -35.95 26.39
CA MET A 204 23.59 -36.80 27.50
C MET A 204 24.84 -37.61 27.15
N THR A 205 25.01 -38.04 25.89
CA THR A 205 26.26 -38.70 25.44
C THR A 205 27.45 -37.74 25.48
N LYS A 206 27.24 -36.46 25.17
CA LYS A 206 28.30 -35.43 25.22
C LYS A 206 28.59 -34.92 26.62
N ASN A 207 27.58 -34.92 27.49
CA ASN A 207 27.70 -34.50 28.88
C ASN A 207 26.92 -35.47 29.79
N PRO A 208 27.55 -36.57 30.25
CA PRO A 208 26.89 -37.59 31.07
C PRO A 208 26.41 -37.07 32.44
N THR A 209 27.00 -35.99 32.93
CA THR A 209 26.66 -35.34 34.21
C THR A 209 25.63 -34.22 34.07
N MET A 210 24.98 -34.10 32.91
CA MET A 210 24.02 -33.04 32.60
C MET A 210 22.85 -33.01 33.62
N SER A 211 22.68 -31.87 34.27
CA SER A 211 21.66 -31.65 35.29
C SER A 211 20.24 -31.70 34.73
N ALA A 212 19.24 -31.89 35.60
CA ALA A 212 17.83 -31.84 35.20
C ALA A 212 17.44 -30.48 34.57
N ALA A 213 18.07 -29.38 35.00
CA ALA A 213 17.84 -28.05 34.45
C ALA A 213 18.36 -27.93 33.01
N GLU A 214 19.53 -28.50 32.72
CA GLU A 214 20.11 -28.53 31.38
C GLU A 214 19.33 -29.46 30.45
N GLN A 215 18.89 -30.63 30.94
CA GLN A 215 17.99 -31.51 30.19
C GLN A 215 16.69 -30.79 29.80
N LYS A 216 16.10 -30.04 30.72
CA LYS A 216 14.90 -29.23 30.45
C LYS A 216 15.16 -28.16 29.40
N LYS A 217 16.31 -27.49 29.45
CA LYS A 217 16.73 -26.49 28.46
C LYS A 217 16.90 -27.09 27.07
N VAL A 218 17.59 -28.22 26.95
CA VAL A 218 17.76 -28.96 25.69
C VAL A 218 16.41 -29.41 25.14
N THR A 219 15.53 -29.93 26.00
CA THR A 219 14.17 -30.35 25.63
C THR A 219 13.38 -29.18 25.03
N GLN A 220 13.36 -28.02 25.69
CA GLN A 220 12.65 -26.83 25.21
C GLN A 220 13.23 -26.30 23.89
N GLN A 221 14.55 -26.25 23.76
CA GLN A 221 15.22 -25.81 22.54
C GLN A 221 14.95 -26.77 21.37
N ALA A 222 15.04 -28.08 21.60
CA ALA A 222 14.77 -29.10 20.60
C ALA A 222 13.30 -29.06 20.14
N ALA A 223 12.35 -28.89 21.07
CA ALA A 223 10.94 -28.75 20.75
C ALA A 223 10.66 -27.51 19.91
N ALA A 224 11.22 -26.35 20.29
CA ALA A 224 11.07 -25.11 19.54
C ALA A 224 11.71 -25.20 18.13
N ALA A 225 12.90 -25.79 18.02
CA ALA A 225 13.58 -25.99 16.74
C ALA A 225 12.79 -26.92 15.81
N TYR A 226 12.24 -28.02 16.33
CA TYR A 226 11.40 -28.93 15.54
C TYR A 226 10.13 -28.25 15.07
N GLN A 227 9.43 -27.53 15.96
CA GLN A 227 8.21 -26.80 15.61
C GLN A 227 8.49 -25.77 14.50
N ALA A 228 9.59 -25.03 14.59
CA ALA A 228 10.01 -24.09 13.55
C ALA A 228 10.28 -24.79 12.21
N LYS A 229 11.01 -25.92 12.22
CA LYS A 229 11.34 -26.70 11.02
C LYS A 229 10.11 -27.30 10.35
N ALA A 230 9.23 -27.94 11.11
CA ALA A 230 7.99 -28.53 10.61
C ALA A 230 7.10 -27.46 9.97
N MET A 231 7.04 -26.28 10.56
CA MET A 231 6.23 -25.19 10.05
C MET A 231 6.84 -24.53 8.80
N GLN A 232 8.17 -24.41 8.73
CA GLN A 232 8.84 -24.00 7.50
C GLN A 232 8.58 -24.97 6.35
N GLN A 233 8.58 -26.28 6.61
CA GLN A 233 8.22 -27.29 5.61
C GLN A 233 6.77 -27.13 5.14
N LEU A 234 5.84 -26.89 6.07
CA LEU A 234 4.44 -26.66 5.73
C LEU A 234 4.25 -25.39 4.88
N ILE A 235 4.98 -24.32 5.21
CA ILE A 235 5.00 -23.09 4.40
C ILE A 235 5.55 -23.36 3.00
N LYS A 236 6.64 -24.14 2.88
CA LYS A 236 7.20 -24.52 1.58
C LYS A 236 6.19 -25.31 0.75
N GLN A 237 5.48 -26.26 1.35
CA GLN A 237 4.44 -27.04 0.68
C GLN A 237 3.32 -26.15 0.15
N VAL A 238 2.83 -25.21 0.97
CA VAL A 238 1.77 -24.26 0.56
C VAL A 238 2.22 -23.33 -0.56
N LYS A 239 3.52 -23.01 -0.65
CA LYS A 239 4.06 -22.11 -1.67
C LYS A 239 4.36 -22.79 -3.00
N ALA A 240 4.53 -24.11 -3.01
CA ALA A 240 4.90 -24.88 -4.18
C ALA A 240 3.70 -25.26 -5.06
N GLU A 241 2.49 -25.04 -4.55
CA GLU A 241 1.22 -25.19 -5.27
C GLU A 241 0.74 -23.83 -5.81
#